data_AF-A0A0C3PW18-F1
#
_entry.id   AF-A0A0C3PW18-F1
#
_cell.length_a   1.000
_cell.length_b   1.000
_cell.length_c   1.000
_cell.angle_alpha   90.00
_cell.angle_beta   90.00
_cell.angle_gamma   90.00
#
_symmetry.space_group_name_H-M   'P 1'
#
loop_
_entity.id
_entity.type
_entity.pdbx_description
1 polymer ?
#
loop_
_entity_poly.entity_id
_entity_poly.type
_entity_poly.pdbx_seq_one_letter_code
_entity_poly.pdbx_strand_id
1 'polypeptide(L)'
;MAFWPLSDFGIAAWLEHAFLKEFHVTGTLVIVFFALLWLSWTRSHREDQARSRAALRALLTVITPSCSFWPSRYTKLVKQASVRANDCIVLPFDMVIQDVLEGVIEFRDPLIDIVDLTGGIQVNGWNICVHLEWKLWVDAMELWLSHKVSQKMFPAIH
;
A
#
# COMPACT_ATOMS: atom_id res chain seq x y z
N MET A 1 -61.91 -4.81 -59.57
CA MET A 1 -61.33 -3.71 -58.76
C MET A 1 -60.62 -4.34 -57.58
N ALA A 2 -59.28 -4.38 -57.62
CA ALA A 2 -58.46 -4.84 -56.49
C ALA A 2 -57.81 -3.60 -55.86
N PHE A 3 -58.26 -3.27 -54.66
CA PHE A 3 -57.75 -2.17 -53.85
C PHE A 3 -56.62 -2.74 -52.98
N TRP A 4 -55.36 -2.51 -53.35
CA TRP A 4 -54.22 -2.90 -52.53
C TRP A 4 -53.85 -1.75 -51.57
N PRO A 5 -53.55 -2.03 -50.28
CA PRO A 5 -53.28 -0.99 -49.29
C PRO A 5 -51.83 -0.50 -49.41
N LEU A 6 -51.67 0.78 -49.76
CA LEU A 6 -50.37 1.48 -49.83
C LEU A 6 -49.84 1.94 -48.46
N SER A 7 -50.51 1.62 -47.35
CA SER A 7 -50.17 2.11 -46.01
C SER A 7 -49.07 1.32 -45.30
N ASP A 8 -48.86 0.04 -45.65
CA ASP A 8 -48.01 -0.84 -44.83
C ASP A 8 -46.51 -0.72 -45.15
N PHE A 9 -46.17 -0.22 -46.35
CA PHE A 9 -44.77 -0.12 -46.78
C PHE A 9 -44.00 1.04 -46.10
N GLY A 10 -44.69 2.11 -45.72
CA GLY A 10 -44.07 3.27 -45.05
C GLY A 10 -43.74 3.01 -43.58
N ILE A 11 -44.52 2.15 -42.91
CA ILE A 11 -44.37 1.87 -41.47
C ILE A 11 -43.15 0.96 -41.23
N ALA A 12 -42.91 -0.02 -42.12
CA ALA A 12 -41.76 -0.92 -42.01
C ALA A 12 -40.42 -0.18 -42.17
N ALA A 13 -40.29 0.69 -43.19
CA ALA A 13 -39.06 1.47 -43.40
C ALA A 13 -38.80 2.46 -42.27
N TRP A 14 -39.85 3.08 -41.73
CA TRP A 14 -39.72 3.98 -40.58
C TRP A 14 -39.29 3.24 -39.31
N LEU A 15 -39.83 2.03 -39.07
CA LEU A 15 -39.43 1.15 -37.96
C LEU A 15 -37.98 0.70 -38.07
N GLU A 16 -37.50 0.31 -39.25
CA GLU A 16 -36.08 -0.09 -39.44
C GLU A 16 -35.12 1.08 -39.16
N HIS A 17 -35.45 2.29 -39.64
CA HIS A 17 -34.63 3.47 -39.36
C HIS A 17 -34.67 3.92 -37.89
N ALA A 18 -35.81 3.79 -37.22
CA ALA A 18 -35.93 4.07 -35.79
C ALA A 18 -35.11 3.05 -34.97
N PHE A 19 -35.22 1.76 -35.32
CA PHE A 19 -34.52 0.67 -34.64
C PHE A 19 -32.99 0.77 -34.79
N LEU A 20 -32.50 1.12 -35.99
CA LEU A 20 -31.06 1.33 -36.25
C LEU A 20 -30.49 2.51 -35.44
N LYS A 21 -31.27 3.58 -35.22
CA LYS A 21 -30.82 4.73 -34.42
C LYS A 21 -30.71 4.39 -32.93
N GLU A 22 -31.67 3.66 -32.39
CA GLU A 22 -31.63 3.23 -30.97
C GLU A 22 -30.45 2.29 -30.70
N PHE A 23 -30.15 1.38 -31.64
CA PHE A 23 -29.00 0.48 -31.53
C PHE A 23 -27.66 1.24 -31.58
N HIS A 24 -27.56 2.29 -32.40
CA HIS A 24 -26.35 3.11 -32.47
C HIS A 24 -26.14 3.94 -31.19
N VAL A 25 -27.20 4.52 -30.62
CA VAL A 25 -27.10 5.32 -29.38
C VAL A 25 -26.70 4.42 -28.20
N THR A 26 -27.35 3.28 -28.03
CA THR A 26 -27.00 2.33 -26.96
C THR A 26 -25.58 1.79 -27.10
N GLY A 27 -25.14 1.44 -28.31
CA GLY A 27 -23.76 1.03 -28.58
C GLY A 27 -22.73 2.09 -28.19
N THR A 28 -22.95 3.36 -28.56
CA THR A 28 -22.04 4.45 -28.19
C THR A 28 -21.97 4.68 -26.68
N LEU A 29 -23.10 4.60 -25.97
CA LEU A 29 -23.14 4.73 -24.51
C LEU A 29 -22.35 3.62 -23.81
N VAL A 30 -22.47 2.39 -24.28
CA VAL A 30 -21.71 1.25 -23.73
C VAL A 30 -20.21 1.45 -23.96
N ILE A 31 -19.79 1.87 -25.15
CA ILE A 31 -18.37 2.14 -25.45
C ILE A 31 -17.83 3.26 -24.56
N VAL A 32 -18.57 4.36 -24.41
CA VAL A 32 -18.16 5.48 -23.54
C VAL A 32 -18.06 5.01 -22.08
N PHE A 33 -19.01 4.20 -21.62
CA PHE A 33 -18.99 3.65 -20.27
C PHE A 33 -17.74 2.78 -20.03
N PHE A 34 -17.43 1.85 -20.93
CA PHE A 34 -16.22 1.03 -20.83
C PHE A 34 -14.93 1.86 -20.94
N ALA A 35 -14.90 2.89 -21.79
CA ALA A 35 -13.76 3.80 -21.89
C ALA A 35 -13.53 4.60 -20.60
N LEU A 36 -14.61 5.07 -19.95
CA LEU A 36 -14.54 5.76 -18.66
C LEU A 36 -14.08 4.82 -17.53
N LEU A 37 -14.58 3.58 -17.49
CA LEU A 37 -14.11 2.57 -16.55
C LEU A 37 -12.63 2.22 -16.76
N TRP A 38 -12.19 2.13 -18.01
CA TRP A 38 -10.78 1.88 -18.32
C TRP A 38 -9.90 3.07 -17.91
N LEU A 39 -10.34 4.31 -18.17
CA LEU A 39 -9.63 5.51 -17.74
C LEU A 39 -9.53 5.59 -16.21
N SER A 40 -10.62 5.31 -15.48
CA SER A 40 -10.63 5.37 -14.02
C SER A 40 -9.72 4.29 -13.42
N TRP A 41 -9.75 3.07 -13.97
CA TRP A 41 -8.87 1.97 -13.55
C TRP A 41 -7.39 2.30 -13.78
N THR A 42 -7.03 2.76 -14.98
CA THR A 42 -5.63 3.07 -15.31
C THR A 42 -5.09 4.24 -14.50
N ARG A 43 -5.95 5.22 -14.17
CA ARG A 43 -5.59 6.33 -13.28
C ARG A 43 -5.31 5.85 -11.86
N SER A 44 -6.22 5.07 -11.27
CA SER A 44 -6.04 4.51 -9.92
C SER A 44 -4.75 3.71 -9.81
N HIS A 45 -4.48 2.84 -10.79
CA HIS A 45 -3.28 2.00 -10.78
C HIS A 45 -1.98 2.82 -10.87
N ARG A 46 -1.97 3.92 -11.62
CA ARG A 46 -0.81 4.81 -11.71
C ARG A 46 -0.57 5.58 -10.41
N GLU A 47 -1.64 6.04 -9.77
CA GLU A 47 -1.58 6.74 -8.47
C GLU A 47 -1.02 5.81 -7.38
N ASP A 48 -1.49 4.56 -7.32
CA ASP A 48 -0.99 3.55 -6.38
C ASP A 48 0.49 3.22 -6.62
N GLN A 49 0.91 3.14 -7.88
CA GLN A 49 2.31 2.90 -8.23
C GLN A 49 3.21 4.10 -7.87
N ALA A 50 2.72 5.33 -8.01
CA ALA A 50 3.45 6.51 -7.59
C ALA A 50 3.57 6.58 -6.05
N ARG A 51 2.48 6.28 -5.33
CA ARG A 51 2.46 6.23 -3.86
C ARG A 51 3.38 5.16 -3.30
N SER A 52 3.32 3.94 -3.82
CA SER A 52 4.22 2.85 -3.39
C SER A 52 5.70 3.20 -3.61
N ARG A 53 6.05 3.88 -4.72
CA ARG A 53 7.41 4.37 -4.95
C ARG A 53 7.80 5.47 -3.96
N ALA A 54 6.89 6.38 -3.62
CA ALA A 54 7.13 7.42 -2.63
C ALA A 54 7.35 6.83 -1.22
N ALA A 55 6.49 5.89 -0.82
CA ALA A 55 6.61 5.14 0.42
C ALA A 55 7.93 4.36 0.50
N LEU A 56 8.34 3.68 -0.58
CA LEU A 56 9.61 2.96 -0.63
C LEU A 56 10.82 3.91 -0.51
N ARG A 57 10.73 5.11 -1.12
CA ARG A 57 11.77 6.13 -0.99
C ARG A 57 11.85 6.67 0.44
N ALA A 58 10.72 6.90 1.09
CA ALA A 58 10.69 7.26 2.51
C ALA A 58 11.28 6.15 3.38
N LEU A 59 10.96 4.88 3.11
CA LEU A 59 11.56 3.76 3.83
C LEU A 59 13.09 3.71 3.64
N LEU A 60 13.57 4.00 2.43
CA LEU A 60 14.99 3.99 2.08
C LEU A 60 15.84 5.07 2.78
N THR A 61 15.21 6.10 3.36
CA THR A 61 15.92 7.10 4.16
C THR A 61 16.21 6.63 5.57
N VAL A 62 15.48 5.63 6.06
CA VAL A 62 15.64 5.09 7.42
C VAL A 62 16.35 3.74 7.36
N ILE A 63 15.95 2.88 6.44
CA ILE A 63 16.45 1.52 6.29
C ILE A 63 17.00 1.34 4.88
N THR A 64 18.21 0.82 4.76
CA THR A 64 18.83 0.51 3.46
C THR A 64 18.89 -1.01 3.31
N PRO A 65 18.41 -1.60 2.22
CA PRO A 65 18.61 -3.03 1.99
C PRO A 65 20.08 -3.28 1.67
N SER A 66 20.68 -4.31 2.27
CA SER A 66 22.12 -4.61 2.12
C SER A 66 22.45 -5.08 0.71
N CYS A 67 21.53 -5.82 0.10
CA CYS A 67 21.52 -6.12 -1.33
C CYS A 67 20.67 -5.04 -2.03
N SER A 68 21.00 -4.65 -3.27
CA SER A 68 20.25 -3.61 -4.02
C SER A 68 18.76 -3.92 -4.29
N PHE A 69 18.21 -5.00 -3.71
CA PHE A 69 16.84 -5.44 -3.80
C PHE A 69 16.16 -5.44 -2.44
N TRP A 70 14.95 -4.89 -2.38
CA TRP A 70 14.12 -4.91 -1.18
C TRP A 70 13.56 -6.32 -0.91
N PRO A 71 13.61 -6.80 0.34
CA PRO A 71 12.93 -8.04 0.71
C PRO A 71 11.42 -7.95 0.49
N SER A 72 10.81 -9.07 0.06
CA SER A 72 9.40 -9.11 -0.33
C SER A 72 8.43 -8.71 0.79
N ARG A 73 8.81 -8.89 2.05
CA ARG A 73 8.05 -8.48 3.23
C ARG A 73 7.91 -6.95 3.34
N TYR A 74 8.99 -6.18 3.14
CA TYR A 74 8.91 -4.71 3.14
C TYR A 74 8.10 -4.18 1.96
N THR A 75 8.27 -4.75 0.77
CA THR A 75 7.51 -4.31 -0.40
C THR A 75 6.01 -4.59 -0.24
N LYS A 76 5.63 -5.68 0.44
CA LYS A 76 4.23 -5.94 0.83
C LYS A 76 3.70 -4.91 1.81
N LEU A 77 4.46 -4.55 2.85
CA LEU A 77 4.08 -3.52 3.82
C LEU A 77 3.90 -2.15 3.14
N VAL A 78 4.84 -1.76 2.29
CA VAL A 78 4.77 -0.53 1.49
C VAL A 78 3.55 -0.54 0.57
N LYS A 79 3.26 -1.67 -0.09
CA LYS A 79 2.07 -1.80 -0.94
C LYS A 79 0.79 -1.65 -0.11
N GLN A 80 0.70 -2.31 1.04
CA GLN A 80 -0.44 -2.19 1.95
C GLN A 80 -0.62 -0.76 2.47
N ALA A 81 0.48 -0.09 2.81
CA ALA A 81 0.48 1.31 3.24
C ALA A 81 0.02 2.24 2.10
N SER A 82 0.46 2.00 0.86
CA SER A 82 0.12 2.82 -0.31
C SER A 82 -1.36 2.83 -0.69
N VAL A 83 -2.08 1.76 -0.35
CA VAL A 83 -3.53 1.63 -0.57
C VAL A 83 -4.32 2.33 0.54
N ARG A 84 -3.72 2.52 1.73
CA ARG A 84 -4.36 3.22 2.85
C ARG A 84 -4.20 4.73 2.70
N ALA A 85 -5.18 5.48 3.19
CA ALA A 85 -5.15 6.95 3.12
C ALA A 85 -4.28 7.62 4.20
N ASN A 86 -3.74 6.85 5.15
CA ASN A 86 -3.05 7.39 6.33
C ASN A 86 -1.53 7.55 6.14
N ASP A 87 -1.00 7.29 4.94
CA ASP A 87 0.41 7.39 4.56
C ASP A 87 1.38 6.89 5.66
N CYS A 88 1.05 5.74 6.26
CA CYS A 88 1.73 5.19 7.44
C CYS A 88 2.25 3.78 7.16
N ILE A 89 3.55 3.58 7.38
CA ILE A 89 4.25 2.31 7.24
C ILE A 89 4.56 1.79 8.64
N VAL A 90 3.91 0.70 9.00
CA VAL A 90 4.11 0.04 10.29
C VAL A 90 5.02 -1.16 10.09
N LEU A 91 6.18 -1.16 10.74
CA LEU A 91 7.19 -2.20 10.66
C LEU A 91 7.14 -3.08 11.93
N PRO A 92 6.96 -4.40 11.83
CA PRO A 92 7.08 -5.27 12.99
C PRO A 92 8.52 -5.23 13.55
N PHE A 93 8.68 -4.97 14.85
CA PHE A 93 10.00 -4.80 15.45
C PHE A 93 10.85 -6.06 15.38
N ASP A 94 10.24 -7.21 15.67
CA ASP A 94 10.86 -8.53 15.59
C ASP A 94 11.46 -8.78 14.21
N MET A 95 10.69 -8.48 13.16
CA MET A 95 11.12 -8.60 11.78
C MET A 95 12.29 -7.67 11.47
N VAL A 96 12.21 -6.41 11.88
CA VAL A 96 13.28 -5.42 11.62
C VAL A 96 14.57 -5.83 12.31
N ILE A 97 14.52 -6.23 13.59
CA ILE A 97 15.70 -6.64 14.34
C ILE A 97 16.30 -7.92 13.76
N GLN A 98 15.49 -8.93 13.45
CA GLN A 98 15.97 -10.16 12.84
C GLN A 98 16.66 -9.87 11.50
N ASP A 99 16.08 -9.01 10.67
CA ASP A 99 16.63 -8.66 9.36
C ASP A 99 17.94 -7.89 9.44
N VAL A 100 18.10 -7.06 10.47
CA VAL A 100 19.38 -6.37 10.76
C VAL A 100 20.43 -7.38 11.20
N LEU A 101 20.07 -8.32 12.09
CA LEU A 101 20.99 -9.37 12.57
C LEU A 101 21.41 -10.33 11.44
N GLU A 102 20.50 -10.62 10.51
CA GLU A 102 20.77 -11.42 9.31
C GLU A 102 21.53 -10.65 8.22
N GLY A 103 21.76 -9.34 8.41
CA GLY A 103 22.41 -8.48 7.42
C GLY A 103 21.59 -8.30 6.14
N VAL A 104 20.27 -8.45 6.21
CA VAL A 104 19.33 -8.25 5.09
C VAL A 104 19.04 -6.77 4.88
N ILE A 105 19.04 -6.01 5.98
CA ILE A 105 18.90 -4.56 5.99
C ILE A 105 19.93 -3.94 6.93
N GLU A 106 20.20 -2.66 6.71
CA GLU A 106 21.08 -1.84 7.54
C GLU A 106 20.37 -0.52 7.85
N PHE A 107 20.49 -0.05 9.10
CA PHE A 107 20.12 1.32 9.45
C PHE A 107 21.17 2.30 8.97
N ARG A 108 20.76 3.51 8.60
CA ARG A 108 21.72 4.56 8.23
C ARG A 108 22.42 5.12 9.47
N ASP A 109 21.66 5.37 10.52
CA ASP A 109 22.16 5.73 11.85
C ASP A 109 21.42 4.91 12.90
N PRO A 110 21.97 3.76 13.34
CA PRO A 110 21.24 2.84 14.21
C PRO A 110 20.87 3.43 15.57
N LEU A 111 21.59 4.44 16.07
CA LEU A 111 21.29 5.02 17.39
C LEU A 111 20.12 6.00 17.31
N ILE A 112 20.07 6.80 16.25
CA ILE A 112 19.03 7.79 16.04
C ILE A 112 17.77 7.13 15.46
N ASP A 113 17.95 6.34 14.40
CA ASP A 113 16.85 5.76 13.64
C ASP A 113 15.99 4.83 14.52
N ILE A 114 16.59 4.02 15.40
CA ILE A 114 15.82 3.09 16.26
C ILE A 114 14.95 3.86 17.25
N VAL A 115 15.48 4.90 17.89
CA VAL A 115 14.72 5.70 18.86
C VAL A 115 13.58 6.43 18.15
N ASP A 116 13.87 7.07 17.03
CA ASP A 116 12.87 7.80 16.25
C ASP A 116 11.80 6.87 15.66
N LEU A 117 12.17 5.66 15.25
CA LEU A 117 11.23 4.64 14.76
C LEU A 117 10.24 4.18 15.83
N THR A 118 10.63 4.15 17.11
CA THR A 118 9.70 3.83 18.20
C THR A 118 8.69 4.95 18.47
N GLY A 119 9.07 6.22 18.24
CA GLY A 119 8.18 7.38 18.33
C GLY A 119 7.35 7.62 17.06
N GLY A 120 7.79 7.05 15.94
CA GLY A 120 7.29 7.34 14.60
C GLY A 120 8.10 8.48 13.96
N ILE A 121 8.77 8.17 12.86
CA ILE A 121 9.57 9.14 12.09
C ILE A 121 8.79 9.58 10.86
N GLN A 122 8.68 10.89 10.65
CA GLN A 122 8.03 11.44 9.47
C GLN A 122 9.05 11.74 8.37
N VAL A 123 8.95 11.04 7.24
CA VAL A 123 9.84 11.27 6.09
C VAL A 123 9.06 11.34 4.79
N ASN A 124 9.27 12.40 3.99
CA ASN A 124 8.62 12.62 2.70
C ASN A 124 7.08 12.53 2.76
N GLY A 125 6.48 12.97 3.87
CA GLY A 125 5.03 12.90 4.12
C GLY A 125 4.54 11.55 4.64
N TRP A 126 5.40 10.53 4.73
CA TRP A 126 5.08 9.22 5.30
C TRP A 126 5.46 9.17 6.76
N ASN A 127 4.60 8.57 7.59
CA ASN A 127 4.95 8.22 8.97
C ASN A 127 5.42 6.78 9.01
N ILE A 128 6.66 6.55 9.43
CA ILE A 128 7.26 5.22 9.56
C ILE A 128 7.40 4.94 11.05
N CYS A 129 6.75 3.89 11.52
CA CYS A 129 6.84 3.51 12.93
C CYS A 129 7.06 2.02 13.08
N VAL A 130 7.69 1.67 14.19
CA VAL A 130 7.88 0.30 14.60
C VAL A 130 6.72 -0.12 15.49
N HIS A 131 6.12 -1.26 15.19
CA HIS A 131 5.19 -1.93 16.08
C HIS A 131 5.96 -2.85 17.02
N LEU A 132 6.05 -2.46 18.29
CA LEU A 132 6.52 -3.35 19.34
C LEU A 132 5.36 -4.23 19.80
N GLU A 133 5.50 -5.54 19.64
CA GLU A 133 4.58 -6.47 20.28
C GLU A 133 4.74 -6.40 21.80
N TRP A 134 3.62 -6.44 22.52
CA TRP A 134 3.61 -6.39 23.99
C TRP A 134 4.46 -7.49 24.63
N LYS A 135 4.54 -8.66 23.98
CA LYS A 135 5.35 -9.78 24.46
C LYS A 135 6.83 -9.42 24.58
N LEU A 136 7.40 -8.74 23.59
CA LEU A 136 8.80 -8.29 23.61
C LEU A 136 9.05 -7.27 24.72
N TRP A 137 8.06 -6.43 25.03
CA TRP A 137 8.11 -5.53 26.17
C TRP A 137 8.22 -6.28 27.49
N VAL A 138 7.42 -7.33 27.67
CA VAL A 138 7.44 -8.16 28.88
C VAL A 138 8.79 -8.87 29.02
N ASP A 139 9.30 -9.49 27.95
CA ASP A 139 10.59 -10.19 27.97
C ASP A 139 11.75 -9.23 28.28
N ALA A 140 11.75 -8.04 27.68
CA ALA A 140 12.76 -7.01 27.94
C ALA A 140 12.69 -6.49 29.39
N MET A 141 11.48 -6.31 29.94
CA MET A 141 11.31 -5.93 31.34
C MET A 141 11.77 -7.02 32.29
N GLU A 142 11.49 -8.29 32.00
CA GLU A 142 11.93 -9.43 32.82
C GLU A 142 13.47 -9.52 32.86
N LEU A 143 14.12 -9.37 31.71
CA LEU A 143 15.58 -9.30 31.60
C LEU A 143 16.17 -8.12 32.40
N TRP A 144 15.56 -6.94 32.28
CA TRP A 144 16.02 -5.75 32.99
C TRP A 144 15.88 -5.88 34.50
N LEU A 145 14.75 -6.44 34.97
CA LEU A 145 14.52 -6.73 36.39
C LEU A 145 15.53 -7.76 36.91
N SER A 146 15.78 -8.82 36.14
CA SER A 146 16.76 -9.86 36.47
C SER A 146 18.17 -9.29 36.63
N HIS A 147 18.58 -8.39 35.74
CA HIS A 147 19.87 -7.71 35.82
C HIS A 147 19.98 -6.81 37.06
N LYS A 148 18.93 -6.05 37.39
CA LYS A 148 18.90 -5.19 38.59
C LYS A 148 18.98 -5.99 39.89
N VAL A 149 18.35 -7.16 39.95
CA VAL A 149 18.45 -8.07 41.11
C VAL A 149 19.89 -8.60 41.25
N SER A 150 20.52 -9.00 40.14
CA SER A 150 21.89 -9.50 40.14
C SER A 150 22.91 -8.45 40.61
N GLN A 151 22.76 -7.18 40.19
CA GLN A 151 23.62 -6.08 40.64
C GLN A 151 23.54 -5.80 42.14
N LYS A 152 22.39 -6.06 42.79
CA LYS A 152 22.24 -5.85 44.24
C LYS A 152 22.86 -6.98 45.06
N MET A 153 23.05 -8.17 44.49
CA MET A 153 23.51 -9.34 45.22
C MET A 153 25.04 -9.47 45.27
N PHE A 154 25.76 -8.75 44.39
CA PHE A 154 27.22 -8.62 44.42
C PHE A 154 27.60 -7.14 44.55
N PRO A 155 27.55 -6.54 45.75
CA PRO A 155 28.16 -5.24 45.95
C PRO A 155 29.65 -5.38 45.65
N ALA A 156 30.16 -4.59 44.70
CA ALA A 156 31.57 -4.51 44.41
C ALA A 156 32.32 -4.20 45.72
N ILE A 157 33.14 -5.14 46.18
CA ILE A 157 34.02 -4.94 47.33
C ILE A 157 35.11 -3.99 46.84
N HIS A 158 34.98 -2.72 47.22
CA HIS A 158 35.99 -1.68 47.01
C HIS A 158 36.92 -1.57 48.21
#